data_AF-A0A961DPI6-F1
#
_entry.id   AF-A0A961DPI6-F1
#
_cell.length_a   1.000
_cell.length_b   1.000
_cell.length_c   1.000
_cell.angle_alpha   90.00
_cell.angle_beta   90.00
_cell.angle_gamma   90.00
#
_symmetry.space_group_name_H-M   'P 1'
#
loop_
_entity.id
_entity.type
_entity.pdbx_description
1 polymer ?
#
loop_
_entity_poly.entity_id
_entity_poly.type
_entity_poly.pdbx_seq_one_letter_code
_entity_poly.pdbx_strand_id
1 'polypeptide(L)'
;SEVCRGPGVAWSPGVDEDASNCTHTYRRSSASAEGGTFDLSATVRFEITWTSNAPFGGTLPAITRTSTLDVEVGEIQAIGTRGD
;
A
#
# COMPACT_ATOMS: atom_id res chain seq x y z
N SER A 1 -10.39 -1.57 -0.65
CA SER A 1 -9.37 -0.91 0.18
C SER A 1 -8.76 -1.98 1.06
N GLU A 2 -7.43 -2.00 1.17
CA GLU A 2 -6.73 -2.94 2.05
C GLU A 2 -6.49 -2.29 3.40
N VAL A 3 -6.67 -3.02 4.50
CA VAL A 3 -6.33 -2.55 5.86
C VAL A 3 -5.22 -3.42 6.41
N CYS A 4 -4.05 -2.82 6.55
CA CYS A 4 -2.85 -3.48 7.05
C CYS A 4 -2.63 -3.08 8.51
N ARG A 5 -2.28 -4.06 9.35
CA ARG A 5 -2.05 -3.83 10.79
C ARG A 5 -0.56 -3.93 11.12
N GLY A 6 -0.15 -3.12 12.09
CA GLY A 6 1.22 -3.06 12.55
C GLY A 6 2.12 -2.17 11.68
N PRO A 7 3.41 -2.09 12.00
CA PRO A 7 4.35 -1.18 11.35
C PRO A 7 4.73 -1.58 9.91
N GLY A 8 4.25 -2.73 9.43
CA GLY A 8 4.64 -3.31 8.16
C GLY A 8 5.99 -4.03 8.22
N VAL A 9 6.45 -4.52 7.07
CA VAL A 9 7.81 -5.05 6.88
C VAL A 9 8.70 -3.90 6.44
N ALA A 10 9.86 -3.73 7.10
CA ALA A 10 10.80 -2.68 6.71
C ALA A 10 11.31 -2.94 5.29
N TRP A 11 11.21 -1.91 4.43
CA TRP A 11 11.71 -2.01 3.07
C TRP A 11 13.24 -2.13 3.05
N SER A 12 13.76 -2.98 2.18
CA SER A 12 15.18 -3.02 1.83
C SER A 12 15.36 -3.22 0.33
N PRO A 13 16.50 -2.80 -0.26
CA PRO A 13 16.74 -2.99 -1.69
C PRO A 13 16.73 -4.48 -2.07
N GLY A 14 16.01 -4.83 -3.13
CA GLY A 14 15.99 -6.18 -3.70
C GLY A 14 15.06 -7.18 -3.03
N VAL A 15 14.16 -6.74 -2.13
CA VAL A 15 13.09 -7.60 -1.61
C VAL A 15 12.07 -7.96 -2.71
N ASP A 16 11.46 -9.13 -2.59
CA ASP A 16 10.37 -9.57 -3.46
C ASP A 16 9.18 -8.60 -3.41
N GLU A 17 8.39 -8.54 -4.50
CA GLU A 17 7.20 -7.68 -4.57
C GLU A 17 6.16 -8.02 -3.49
N ASP A 18 6.13 -9.27 -3.05
CA ASP A 18 5.25 -9.78 -1.98
C ASP A 18 5.90 -9.76 -0.59
N ALA A 19 7.06 -9.12 -0.43
CA ALA A 19 7.74 -9.03 0.86
C ALA A 19 6.98 -8.14 1.89
N SER A 20 6.06 -7.30 1.42
CA SER A 20 5.16 -6.52 2.27
C SER A 20 3.97 -7.37 2.71
N ASN A 21 3.61 -7.28 3.99
CA ASN A 21 2.32 -7.78 4.48
C ASN A 21 1.15 -6.84 4.14
N CYS A 22 1.41 -5.83 3.32
CA CYS A 22 0.47 -4.79 2.89
C CYS A 22 0.65 -4.55 1.38
N THR A 23 0.17 -5.49 0.57
CA THR A 23 0.23 -5.45 -0.90
C THR A 23 -1.17 -5.36 -1.48
N HIS A 24 -1.31 -4.61 -2.57
CA HIS A 24 -2.54 -4.55 -3.35
C HIS A 24 -2.27 -4.92 -4.80
N THR A 25 -3.01 -5.91 -5.32
CA THR A 25 -2.87 -6.36 -6.71
C THR A 25 -4.03 -5.81 -7.56
N TYR A 26 -3.69 -5.01 -8.56
CA TYR A 26 -4.63 -4.60 -9.60
C TYR A 26 -4.94 -5.77 -10.53
N ARG A 27 -6.23 -6.06 -10.73
CA ARG A 27 -6.70 -7.21 -11.53
C ARG A 27 -7.27 -6.81 -12.90
N ARG A 28 -7.23 -5.52 -13.24
CA ARG A 28 -7.81 -4.94 -14.46
C ARG A 28 -6.92 -3.82 -14.94
N SER A 29 -6.87 -3.61 -16.26
CA SER A 29 -6.19 -2.46 -16.83
C SER A 29 -6.78 -1.13 -16.33
N SER A 30 -5.93 -0.12 -16.20
CA SER A 30 -6.34 1.27 -15.95
C SER A 30 -6.76 2.01 -17.21
N ALA A 31 -6.67 1.41 -18.40
CA ALA A 31 -6.89 2.08 -19.69
C ALA A 31 -8.28 2.74 -19.83
N SER A 32 -9.31 2.21 -19.16
CA SER A 32 -10.66 2.79 -19.15
C SER A 32 -10.94 3.72 -17.97
N ALA A 33 -9.98 3.90 -17.06
CA ALA A 33 -10.10 4.84 -15.95
C ALA A 33 -9.89 6.27 -16.45
N GLU A 34 -10.43 7.25 -15.71
CA GLU A 34 -10.19 8.66 -16.01
C GLU A 34 -8.70 8.96 -15.94
N GLY A 35 -8.16 9.65 -16.94
CA GLY A 35 -6.71 9.90 -17.05
C GLY A 35 -5.86 8.67 -17.39
N GLY A 36 -6.45 7.47 -17.54
CA GLY A 36 -5.73 6.23 -17.85
C GLY A 36 -4.98 5.62 -16.67
N THR A 37 -5.22 6.10 -15.44
CA THR A 37 -4.54 5.68 -14.22
C THR A 37 -5.53 5.33 -13.11
N PHE A 38 -5.05 4.62 -12.09
CA PHE A 38 -5.75 4.50 -10.81
C PHE A 38 -5.13 5.44 -9.78
N ASP A 39 -5.97 6.24 -9.12
CA ASP A 39 -5.58 7.01 -7.93
C ASP A 39 -5.36 6.07 -6.74
N LEU A 40 -4.09 5.77 -6.42
CA LEU A 40 -3.72 5.06 -5.19
C LEU A 40 -3.59 6.06 -4.04
N SER A 41 -4.24 5.77 -2.92
CA SER A 41 -4.05 6.51 -1.66
C SER A 41 -3.65 5.55 -0.55
N ALA A 42 -2.48 5.81 0.06
CA ALA A 42 -2.00 5.10 1.23
C ALA A 42 -2.05 6.02 2.45
N THR A 43 -2.78 5.60 3.49
CA THR A 43 -2.93 6.38 4.73
C THR A 43 -2.41 5.57 5.92
N VAL A 44 -1.45 6.15 6.65
CA VAL A 44 -0.88 5.57 7.87
C VAL A 44 -1.30 6.40 9.07
N ARG A 45 -1.82 5.75 10.11
CA ARG A 45 -2.14 6.35 11.40
C ARG A 45 -1.14 5.89 12.45
N PHE A 46 -0.51 6.84 13.13
CA PHE A 46 0.43 6.58 14.22
C PHE A 46 -0.22 6.89 15.55
N GLU A 47 -0.15 5.93 16.47
CA GLU A 47 -0.49 6.08 17.88
C GLU A 47 0.80 5.90 18.69
N ILE A 48 1.16 6.90 19.48
CA ILE A 48 2.47 6.95 20.15
C ILE A 48 2.26 6.93 21.65
N THR A 49 2.87 5.95 22.31
CA THR A 49 3.03 5.88 23.76
C THR A 49 4.50 6.14 24.11
N TRP A 50 4.75 6.88 25.18
CA TRP A 50 6.10 7.18 25.65
C TRP A 50 6.23 7.01 27.16
N THR A 51 7.46 6.74 27.58
CA THR A 51 7.85 6.58 28.99
C THR A 51 9.08 7.45 29.27
N SER A 52 9.26 7.87 30.53
CA SER A 52 10.49 8.51 30.99
C SER A 52 11.08 7.80 32.21
N ASN A 53 12.30 8.16 32.56
CA ASN A 53 12.94 7.78 33.83
C ASN A 53 12.43 8.60 35.04
N ALA A 54 11.51 9.55 34.81
CA ALA A 54 10.77 10.30 35.82
C ALA A 54 9.35 9.69 35.95
N PRO A 55 8.51 10.10 36.93
CA PRO A 55 7.15 9.56 37.08
C PRO A 55 6.17 10.04 35.99
N PHE A 56 6.67 10.43 34.82
CA PHE A 56 5.90 10.95 33.70
C PHE A 56 5.93 9.97 32.52
N GLY A 57 4.83 9.95 31.80
CA GLY A 57 4.62 9.17 30.59
C GLY A 57 3.26 9.51 30.00
N GLY A 58 2.89 8.83 28.91
CA GLY A 58 1.54 8.93 28.39
C GLY A 58 1.44 8.65 26.90
N THR A 59 0.35 9.12 26.32
CA THR A 59 0.06 9.03 24.89
C THR A 59 0.20 10.40 24.25
N LEU A 60 0.69 10.43 23.01
CA LEU A 60 0.58 11.62 22.16
C LEU A 60 -0.68 11.54 21.29
N PRO A 61 -1.26 12.68 20.88
CA PRO A 61 -2.34 12.68 19.89
C PRO A 61 -1.95 11.89 18.65
N ALA A 62 -2.88 11.08 18.14
CA ALA A 62 -2.64 10.32 16.93
C ALA A 62 -2.40 11.25 15.74
N ILE A 63 -1.44 10.88 14.89
CA ILE A 63 -1.15 11.61 13.65
C ILE A 63 -1.41 10.70 12.45
N THR A 64 -1.84 11.32 11.35
CA THR A 64 -2.10 10.61 10.10
C THR A 64 -1.22 11.19 8.99
N ARG A 65 -0.68 10.30 8.16
CA ARG A 65 0.08 10.65 6.95
C ARG A 65 -0.58 9.97 5.77
N THR A 66 -0.84 10.72 4.71
CA THR A 66 -1.40 10.20 3.46
C THR A 66 -0.45 10.51 2.33
N SER A 67 -0.24 9.52 1.46
CA SER A 67 0.48 9.67 0.20
C SER A 67 -0.42 9.20 -0.94
N THR A 68 -0.36 9.90 -2.07
CA THR A 68 -1.09 9.54 -3.28
C THR A 68 -0.12 9.29 -4.42
N LEU A 69 -0.51 8.41 -5.34
CA LEU A 69 0.24 8.10 -6.55
C LEU A 69 -0.72 7.67 -7.66
N ASP A 70 -0.53 8.22 -8.85
CA ASP A 70 -1.19 7.72 -10.06
C ASP A 70 -0.49 6.47 -10.56
N VAL A 71 -1.23 5.37 -10.67
CA VAL A 71 -0.70 4.07 -11.09
C VAL A 71 -1.27 3.68 -12.45
N GLU A 72 -0.41 3.52 -13.45
CA GLU A 72 -0.76 2.89 -14.72
C GLU A 72 -0.70 1.37 -14.59
N VAL A 73 -1.77 0.68 -15.03
CA VAL A 73 -1.86 -0.77 -15.04
C VAL A 73 -2.14 -1.25 -16.45
N GLY A 74 -1.10 -1.81 -17.07
CA GLY A 74 -1.19 -2.48 -18.36
C GLY A 74 -1.88 -3.84 -18.28
N GLU A 75 -2.29 -4.35 -19.44
CA GLU A 75 -2.84 -5.69 -19.60
C GLU A 75 -2.26 -6.34 -20.86
N ILE A 76 -1.95 -7.64 -20.78
CA ILE A 76 -1.45 -8.42 -21.91
C ILE A 76 -2.56 -9.38 -22.37
N GLN A 77 -2.94 -9.30 -23.64
CA GLN A 77 -3.91 -10.20 -24.26
C GLN A 77 -3.21 -11.39 -24.91
N ALA A 78 -3.79 -12.59 -24.76
CA ALA A 78 -3.38 -13.77 -25.51
C ALA A 78 -4.58 -14.39 -26.24
N ILE A 79 -4.38 -14.79 -27.49
CA ILE A 79 -5.37 -15.54 -28.27
C ILE A 79 -5.04 -17.02 -28.14
N GLY A 80 -5.94 -17.79 -27.51
CA GLY A 80 -5.85 -19.25 -27.50
C GLY A 80 -6.57 -19.84 -28.72
N THR A 81 -5.85 -20.49 -29.62
CA THR A 81 -6.48 -21.37 -30.61
C THR A 81 -6.75 -22.72 -29.95
N ARG A 82 -8.01 -23.20 -29.99
CA ARG A 82 -8.32 -24.58 -29.56
C ARG A 82 -7.53 -25.53 -30.47
N GLY A 83 -6.72 -26.40 -29.87
CA GLY A 83 -6.12 -27.52 -30.59
C GLY A 83 -7.21 -28.53 -30.92
N ASP A 84 -7.29 -28.90 -32.20
CA ASP A 84 -8.14 -29.99 -32.69
C ASP A 84 -7.76 -31.35 -32.07
#